data_AF-A0A927J5B4-F1
#
_entry.id   AF-A0A927J5B4-F1
#
_cell.length_a   1.000
_cell.length_b   1.000
_cell.length_c   1.000
_cell.angle_alpha   90.00
_cell.angle_beta   90.00
_cell.angle_gamma   90.00
#
_symmetry.space_group_name_H-M   'P 1'
#
loop_
_entity.id
_entity.type
_entity.pdbx_description
1 polymer ?
#
loop_
_entity_poly.entity_id
_entity_poly.type
_entity_poly.pdbx_seq_one_letter_code
_entity_poly.pdbx_strand_id
1 'polypeptide(L)'
;MIYRLIILIGFFFLLTGKANAQLDKPTLKVIYKQQKNKNDILGVANRFDFARQELNKLDSLSFINQKMDTVYLLETYDMETGISYGSIWNKCKRLNYTYYHGGVLEFKADDFFARYMRALVSAWDIDAIRKEEKRGSKPISPNDIYATRIIIGKKTKIDFFTFNEFSDLWIDASE
;
A
#
# COMPACT_ATOMS: atom_id res chain seq x y z
N MET A 1 -5.33 -20.61 -50.79
CA MET A 1 -5.34 -19.18 -50.41
C MET A 1 -5.94 -19.00 -49.00
N ILE A 2 -5.44 -19.73 -48.00
CA ILE A 2 -6.01 -19.76 -46.63
C ILE A 2 -4.88 -19.70 -45.57
N TYR A 3 -3.69 -20.22 -45.87
CA TYR A 3 -2.54 -20.21 -44.96
C TYR A 3 -1.84 -18.85 -44.76
N ARG A 4 -2.10 -17.85 -45.61
CA ARG A 4 -1.53 -16.49 -45.43
C ARG A 4 -2.28 -15.64 -44.40
N LEU A 5 -3.48 -16.05 -43.99
CA LEU A 5 -4.31 -15.27 -43.05
C LEU A 5 -4.10 -15.67 -41.57
N ILE A 6 -3.61 -16.88 -41.31
CA ILE A 6 -3.43 -17.40 -39.93
C ILE A 6 -2.13 -16.86 -39.30
N ILE A 7 -1.13 -16.51 -40.10
CA ILE A 7 0.15 -15.99 -39.60
C ILE A 7 0.02 -14.54 -39.09
N LEU A 8 -0.97 -13.77 -39.55
CA LEU A 8 -1.18 -12.40 -39.09
C LEU A 8 -1.85 -12.28 -37.71
N ILE A 9 -2.60 -13.29 -37.27
CA ILE A 9 -3.27 -13.27 -35.96
C ILE A 9 -2.33 -13.77 -34.84
N GLY A 10 -1.39 -14.67 -35.17
CA GLY A 10 -0.39 -15.17 -34.23
C GLY A 10 0.67 -14.13 -33.82
N PHE A 11 0.91 -13.10 -34.65
CA PHE A 11 1.89 -12.05 -34.35
C PHE A 11 1.32 -10.85 -33.59
N PHE A 12 -0.01 -10.71 -33.51
CA PHE A 12 -0.63 -9.56 -32.84
C PHE A 12 -0.62 -9.68 -31.29
N PHE A 13 -0.37 -10.88 -30.75
CA PHE A 13 -0.22 -11.08 -29.31
C PHE A 13 1.18 -10.77 -28.76
N LEU A 14 2.16 -10.46 -29.61
CA LEU A 14 3.56 -10.25 -29.20
C LEU A 14 4.00 -8.78 -29.11
N LEU A 15 3.10 -7.81 -29.35
CA LEU A 15 3.45 -6.38 -29.38
C LEU A 15 2.55 -5.47 -28.54
N THR A 16 1.86 -6.00 -27.53
CA THR A 16 1.49 -5.16 -26.39
C THR A 16 2.53 -5.38 -25.30
N GLY A 17 3.71 -4.78 -25.50
CA GLY A 17 4.60 -4.49 -24.39
C GLY A 17 3.86 -3.55 -23.45
N LYS A 18 2.99 -4.10 -22.60
CA LYS A 18 2.45 -3.38 -21.47
C LYS A 18 3.68 -3.02 -20.64
N ALA A 19 4.08 -1.76 -20.69
CA ALA A 19 4.86 -1.18 -19.63
C ALA A 19 4.00 -1.31 -18.39
N ASN A 20 4.13 -2.46 -17.71
CA ASN A 20 3.30 -2.81 -16.58
C ASN A 20 3.51 -1.72 -15.53
N ALA A 21 2.42 -1.04 -15.24
CA ALA A 21 2.48 0.19 -14.48
C ALA A 21 2.67 -0.21 -13.01
N GLN A 22 3.86 -0.02 -12.44
CA GLN A 22 4.29 -0.52 -11.13
C GLN A 22 5.07 0.56 -10.37
N LEU A 23 5.14 0.49 -9.04
CA LEU A 23 5.98 1.44 -8.30
C LEU A 23 7.45 1.22 -8.65
N ASP A 24 8.13 2.24 -9.17
CA ASP A 24 9.53 2.10 -9.57
C ASP A 24 10.47 1.90 -8.36
N LYS A 25 11.66 1.32 -8.62
CA LYS A 25 12.68 1.09 -7.58
C LYS A 25 13.09 2.37 -6.84
N PRO A 26 13.28 3.54 -7.49
CA PRO A 26 13.53 4.79 -6.80
C PRO A 26 12.45 5.17 -5.79
N THR A 27 11.18 5.03 -6.16
CA THR A 27 10.01 5.31 -5.30
C THR A 27 10.02 4.42 -4.08
N LEU A 28 10.17 3.09 -4.28
CA LEU A 28 10.24 2.14 -3.16
C LEU A 28 11.39 2.46 -2.19
N LYS A 29 12.56 2.83 -2.73
CA LYS A 29 13.72 3.21 -1.93
C LYS A 29 13.49 4.46 -1.09
N VAL A 30 12.73 5.44 -1.58
CA VAL A 30 12.37 6.65 -0.80
C VAL A 30 11.43 6.29 0.34
N ILE A 31 10.39 5.49 0.06
CA ILE A 31 9.43 5.03 1.08
C ILE A 31 10.17 4.25 2.18
N TYR A 32 11.02 3.31 1.79
CA TYR A 32 11.88 2.56 2.72
C TYR A 32 12.70 3.48 3.63
N LYS A 33 13.35 4.50 3.07
CA LYS A 33 14.14 5.46 3.86
C LYS A 33 13.29 6.29 4.83
N GLN A 34 12.08 6.66 4.44
CA GLN A 34 11.16 7.39 5.32
C GLN A 34 10.64 6.51 6.47
N GLN A 35 10.35 5.24 6.20
CA GLN A 35 9.89 4.28 7.20
C GLN A 35 11.00 3.80 8.13
N LYS A 36 12.24 3.72 7.63
CA LYS A 36 13.41 3.33 8.42
C LYS A 36 13.76 4.44 9.42
N ASN A 37 13.07 4.45 10.55
CA ASN A 37 13.44 5.26 11.71
C ASN A 37 14.77 4.74 12.30
N LYS A 38 15.52 5.60 13.01
CA LYS A 38 16.74 5.22 13.73
C LYS A 38 16.51 4.10 14.77
N ASN A 39 15.27 3.93 15.21
CA ASN A 39 14.84 2.95 16.21
C ASN A 39 14.12 1.73 15.61
N ASP A 40 14.24 1.45 14.30
CA ASP A 40 13.65 0.25 13.67
C ASP A 40 14.41 -1.04 14.05
N ILE A 41 14.36 -1.40 15.33
CA ILE A 41 15.06 -2.55 15.92
C ILE A 41 14.53 -3.87 15.34
N LEU A 42 13.24 -3.91 15.01
CA LEU A 42 12.54 -5.11 14.53
C LEU A 42 12.62 -5.29 13.00
N GLY A 43 13.24 -4.34 12.29
CA GLY A 43 13.37 -4.37 10.84
C GLY A 43 12.04 -4.28 10.10
N VAL A 44 11.06 -3.57 10.68
CA VAL A 44 9.71 -3.37 10.14
C VAL A 44 9.78 -2.73 8.75
N ALA A 45 10.62 -1.71 8.56
CA ALA A 45 10.76 -1.06 7.27
C ALA A 45 11.29 -2.01 6.18
N ASN A 46 12.17 -2.95 6.55
CA ASN A 46 12.65 -3.98 5.61
C ASN A 46 11.51 -4.91 5.19
N ARG A 47 10.64 -5.32 6.13
CA ARG A 47 9.52 -6.21 5.84
C ARG A 47 8.53 -5.58 4.86
N PHE A 48 8.17 -4.32 5.09
CA PHE A 48 7.34 -3.55 4.17
C PHE A 48 7.98 -3.40 2.78
N ASP A 49 9.28 -3.10 2.73
CA ASP A 49 9.99 -2.98 1.46
C ASP A 49 10.04 -4.31 0.70
N PHE A 50 10.30 -5.43 1.38
CA PHE A 50 10.24 -6.76 0.77
C PHE A 50 8.86 -7.08 0.22
N ALA A 51 7.79 -6.84 1.00
CA ALA A 51 6.44 -7.07 0.54
C ALA A 51 6.13 -6.26 -0.74
N ARG A 52 6.51 -4.97 -0.77
CA ARG A 52 6.33 -4.11 -1.95
C ARG A 52 7.14 -4.56 -3.16
N GLN A 53 8.35 -5.08 -2.96
CA GLN A 53 9.15 -5.67 -4.04
C GLN A 53 8.48 -6.94 -4.61
N GLU A 54 7.95 -7.83 -3.76
CA GLU A 54 7.22 -9.03 -4.21
C GLU A 54 5.94 -8.66 -4.97
N LEU A 55 5.18 -7.67 -4.49
CA LEU A 55 3.99 -7.16 -5.19
C LEU A 55 4.29 -6.68 -6.62
N ASN A 56 5.44 -6.01 -6.80
CA ASN A 56 5.93 -5.62 -8.13
C ASN A 56 6.32 -6.84 -8.98
N LYS A 57 7.05 -7.80 -8.42
CA LYS A 57 7.44 -9.03 -9.15
C LYS A 57 6.23 -9.81 -9.65
N LEU A 58 5.15 -9.85 -8.85
CA LEU A 58 3.88 -10.51 -9.18
C LEU A 58 2.96 -9.68 -10.09
N ASP A 59 3.40 -8.51 -10.54
CA ASP A 59 2.60 -7.58 -11.35
C ASP A 59 1.25 -7.17 -10.73
N SER A 60 1.15 -7.29 -9.41
CA SER A 60 -0.08 -7.02 -8.66
C SER A 60 -0.39 -5.52 -8.55
N LEU A 61 0.61 -4.68 -8.86
CA LEU A 61 0.52 -3.23 -8.86
C LEU A 61 0.26 -2.61 -10.24
N SER A 62 0.02 -3.44 -11.28
CA SER A 62 -0.27 -3.05 -12.68
C SER A 62 -1.37 -1.99 -12.86
N PHE A 63 -2.20 -1.76 -11.85
CA PHE A 63 -3.26 -0.75 -11.84
C PHE A 63 -2.78 0.69 -11.57
N ILE A 64 -1.51 0.88 -11.18
CA ILE A 64 -0.95 2.19 -10.81
C ILE A 64 -0.42 2.91 -12.05
N ASN A 65 -1.05 4.01 -12.46
CA ASN A 65 -0.64 4.73 -13.66
C ASN A 65 0.64 5.55 -13.46
N GLN A 66 1.73 5.14 -14.11
CA GLN A 66 3.03 5.80 -14.00
C GLN A 66 3.10 7.22 -14.60
N LYS A 67 2.08 7.67 -15.34
CA LYS A 67 2.04 9.03 -15.91
C LYS A 67 1.36 10.04 -14.99
N MET A 68 0.29 9.61 -14.32
CA MET A 68 -0.49 10.45 -13.42
C MET A 68 -1.36 9.57 -12.53
N ASP A 69 -1.07 9.59 -11.23
CA ASP A 69 -1.84 8.85 -10.25
C ASP A 69 -1.63 9.44 -8.84
N THR A 70 -2.51 9.08 -7.92
CA THR A 70 -2.26 9.24 -6.49
C THR A 70 -2.50 7.90 -5.82
N VAL A 71 -1.42 7.34 -5.29
CA VAL A 71 -1.41 6.05 -4.62
C VAL A 71 -1.27 6.28 -3.14
N TYR A 72 -2.05 5.54 -2.37
CA TYR A 72 -2.03 5.56 -0.92
C TYR A 72 -1.61 4.19 -0.42
N LEU A 73 -0.81 4.18 0.65
CA LEU A 73 -0.39 2.98 1.33
C LEU A 73 -0.66 3.15 2.82
N LEU A 74 -1.23 2.10 3.42
CA LEU A 74 -1.21 1.87 4.85
C LEU A 74 -0.50 0.56 5.11
N GLU A 75 0.48 0.59 6.02
CA GLU A 75 1.24 -0.59 6.44
C GLU A 75 1.33 -0.60 7.96
N THR A 76 1.19 -1.77 8.57
CA THR A 76 1.37 -1.97 10.01
C THR A 76 1.99 -3.34 10.29
N TYR A 77 2.65 -3.46 11.44
CA TYR A 77 3.32 -4.68 11.86
C TYR A 77 2.80 -5.09 13.23
N ASP A 78 2.24 -6.29 13.30
CA ASP A 78 1.82 -6.89 14.54
C ASP A 78 3.01 -7.62 15.17
N MET A 79 3.45 -7.11 16.32
CA MET A 79 4.61 -7.65 17.04
C MET A 79 4.34 -9.02 17.68
N GLU A 80 3.08 -9.31 18.02
CA GLU A 80 2.70 -10.57 18.67
C GLU A 80 2.69 -11.71 17.66
N THR A 81 2.10 -11.48 16.48
CA THR A 81 2.01 -12.49 15.42
C THR A 81 3.20 -12.48 14.46
N GLY A 82 3.96 -11.38 14.43
CA GLY A 82 5.06 -11.17 13.48
C GLY A 82 4.60 -10.94 12.04
N ILE A 83 3.32 -10.60 11.85
CA ILE A 83 2.66 -10.43 10.56
C ILE A 83 2.65 -8.94 10.18
N SER A 84 2.96 -8.66 8.90
CA SER A 84 2.77 -7.33 8.32
C SER A 84 1.46 -7.27 7.55
N TYR A 85 0.66 -6.26 7.80
CA TYR A 85 -0.59 -5.99 7.08
C TYR A 85 -0.43 -4.74 6.24
N GLY A 86 -0.92 -4.78 5.00
CA GLY A 86 -0.80 -3.67 4.08
C GLY A 86 -2.03 -3.49 3.19
N SER A 87 -2.29 -2.24 2.83
CA SER A 87 -3.29 -1.86 1.84
C SER A 87 -2.68 -0.82 0.90
N ILE A 88 -2.71 -1.08 -0.41
CA ILE A 88 -2.28 -0.15 -1.46
C ILE A 88 -3.49 0.15 -2.34
N TRP A 89 -3.77 1.42 -2.58
CA TRP A 89 -4.89 1.80 -3.44
C TRP A 89 -4.68 3.10 -4.19
N ASN A 90 -5.44 3.25 -5.27
CA ASN A 90 -5.68 4.51 -5.95
C ASN A 90 -7.20 4.66 -6.18
N LYS A 91 -7.61 5.61 -7.02
CA LYS A 91 -9.03 5.82 -7.36
C LYS A 91 -9.70 4.65 -8.10
N CYS A 92 -8.93 3.74 -8.69
CA CYS A 92 -9.43 2.67 -9.56
C CYS A 92 -9.53 1.33 -8.82
N LYS A 93 -8.52 1.00 -8.02
CA LYS A 93 -8.38 -0.30 -7.39
C LYS A 93 -7.71 -0.19 -6.04
N ARG A 94 -8.04 -1.14 -5.17
CA ARG A 94 -7.41 -1.40 -3.89
C ARG A 94 -6.89 -2.83 -3.86
N LEU A 95 -5.77 -3.03 -3.18
CA LEU A 95 -5.14 -4.32 -2.94
C LEU A 95 -4.76 -4.42 -1.47
N ASN A 96 -5.27 -5.44 -0.78
CA ASN A 96 -4.90 -5.77 0.59
C ASN A 96 -3.97 -6.98 0.58
N TYR A 97 -2.91 -6.92 1.37
CA TYR A 97 -1.92 -7.98 1.46
C TYR A 97 -1.45 -8.22 2.88
N THR A 98 -1.04 -9.45 3.13
CA THR A 98 -0.38 -9.89 4.35
C THR A 98 1.00 -10.43 3.99
N TYR A 99 2.01 -10.07 4.77
CA TYR A 99 3.36 -10.59 4.61
C TYR A 99 3.81 -11.27 5.91
N TYR A 100 4.00 -12.58 5.81
CA TYR A 100 4.34 -13.45 6.94
C TYR A 100 5.85 -13.58 7.11
N HIS A 101 6.27 -13.91 8.34
CA HIS A 101 7.65 -14.32 8.59
C HIS A 101 8.00 -15.54 7.72
N GLY A 102 9.13 -15.48 7.00
CA GLY A 102 9.51 -16.49 6.00
C GLY A 102 9.25 -16.11 4.54
N GLY A 103 8.68 -14.93 4.27
CA GLY A 103 8.58 -14.39 2.91
C GLY A 103 7.30 -14.72 2.15
N VAL A 104 6.30 -15.26 2.84
CA VAL A 104 5.01 -15.59 2.23
C VAL A 104 4.16 -14.32 2.12
N LEU A 105 3.71 -14.02 0.90
CA LEU A 105 2.81 -12.92 0.59
C LEU A 105 1.44 -13.49 0.23
N GLU A 106 0.39 -13.03 0.92
CA GLU A 106 -1.00 -13.43 0.63
C GLU A 106 -1.86 -12.21 0.32
N PHE A 107 -2.78 -12.37 -0.63
CA PHE A 107 -3.82 -11.38 -0.89
C PHE A 107 -5.05 -11.69 -0.06
N LYS A 108 -5.61 -10.67 0.58
CA LYS A 108 -6.87 -10.79 1.33
C LYS A 108 -7.97 -9.99 0.65
N ALA A 109 -9.19 -10.51 0.67
CA ALA A 109 -10.37 -9.77 0.26
C ALA A 109 -10.81 -8.76 1.34
N ASP A 110 -10.62 -9.13 2.60
CA ASP A 110 -11.07 -8.35 3.75
C ASP A 110 -10.16 -7.14 4.03
N ASP A 111 -10.74 -6.16 4.73
CA ASP A 111 -10.08 -4.92 5.10
C ASP A 111 -9.47 -5.03 6.50
N PHE A 112 -8.16 -4.79 6.62
CA PHE A 112 -7.48 -4.71 7.92
C PHE A 112 -7.66 -3.34 8.58
N PHE A 113 -7.75 -2.30 7.75
CA PHE A 113 -7.89 -0.93 8.20
C PHE A 113 -9.36 -0.52 8.19
N ALA A 114 -9.76 0.31 9.14
CA ALA A 114 -11.12 0.83 9.17
C ALA A 114 -11.44 1.65 7.91
N ARG A 115 -12.70 1.64 7.45
CA ARG A 115 -13.09 2.36 6.22
C ARG A 115 -12.88 3.86 6.37
N TYR A 116 -13.24 4.40 7.54
CA TYR A 116 -13.07 5.81 7.84
C TYR A 116 -11.59 6.22 7.88
N MET A 117 -10.72 5.42 8.51
CA MET A 117 -9.27 5.64 8.49
C MET A 117 -8.71 5.77 7.06
N ARG A 118 -9.08 4.86 6.15
CA ARG A 118 -8.68 4.97 4.74
C ARG A 118 -9.22 6.22 4.05
N ALA A 119 -10.44 6.64 4.37
CA ALA A 119 -11.02 7.85 3.82
C ALA A 119 -10.22 9.10 4.23
N LEU A 120 -9.85 9.19 5.52
CA LEU A 120 -8.99 10.27 6.03
C LEU A 120 -7.61 10.27 5.37
N VAL A 121 -6.97 9.10 5.22
CA VAL A 121 -5.68 8.97 4.51
C VAL A 121 -5.80 9.35 3.04
N SER A 122 -6.92 8.99 2.38
CA SER A 122 -7.17 9.36 0.98
C SER A 122 -7.35 10.88 0.81
N ALA A 123 -8.02 11.54 1.76
CA ALA A 123 -8.10 12.99 1.84
C ALA A 123 -6.78 13.65 2.29
N TRP A 124 -5.87 12.86 2.86
CA TRP A 124 -4.67 13.33 3.54
C TRP A 124 -4.97 14.30 4.69
N ASP A 125 -6.06 14.03 5.41
CA ASP A 125 -6.53 14.83 6.54
C ASP A 125 -5.81 14.40 7.82
N ILE A 126 -4.57 14.89 7.96
CA ILE A 126 -3.71 14.56 9.10
C ILE A 126 -4.33 15.07 10.41
N ASP A 127 -4.99 16.23 10.40
CA ASP A 127 -5.57 16.82 11.60
C ASP A 127 -6.72 15.98 12.15
N ALA A 128 -7.61 15.50 11.28
CA ALA A 128 -8.66 14.55 11.65
C ALA A 128 -8.06 13.25 12.20
N ILE A 129 -7.03 12.70 11.54
CA ILE A 129 -6.36 11.49 12.03
C ILE A 129 -5.77 11.68 13.42
N ARG A 130 -5.09 12.81 13.68
CA ARG A 130 -4.57 13.13 15.02
C ARG A 130 -5.66 13.32 16.05
N LYS A 131 -6.84 13.80 15.65
CA LYS A 131 -8.00 13.92 16.53
C LYS A 131 -8.55 12.55 16.91
N GLU A 132 -8.71 11.64 15.94
CA GLU A 132 -9.16 10.27 16.20
C GLU A 132 -8.16 9.46 17.02
N GLU A 133 -6.86 9.63 16.74
CA GLU A 133 -5.77 9.05 17.53
C GLU A 133 -5.89 9.44 19.01
N LYS A 134 -6.12 10.72 19.31
CA LYS A 134 -6.31 11.20 20.69
C LYS A 134 -7.59 10.69 21.35
N ARG A 135 -8.65 10.45 20.57
CA ARG A 135 -9.96 10.02 21.07
C ARG A 135 -10.01 8.52 21.33
N GLY A 136 -9.37 7.74 20.46
CA GLY A 136 -9.53 6.29 20.38
C GLY A 136 -8.26 5.48 20.63
N SER A 137 -7.12 6.09 21.00
CA SER A 137 -5.91 5.34 21.32
C SER A 137 -6.18 4.33 22.43
N LYS A 138 -6.08 3.04 22.11
CA LYS A 138 -6.21 1.96 23.08
C LYS A 138 -5.16 2.17 24.20
N PRO A 139 -5.51 1.98 25.48
CA PRO A 139 -4.55 2.07 26.59
C PRO A 139 -3.40 1.04 26.51
N ILE A 140 -3.59 -0.03 25.73
CA ILE A 140 -2.65 -1.13 25.57
C ILE A 140 -2.16 -1.13 24.13
N SER A 141 -0.95 -0.60 23.94
CA SER A 141 -0.09 -0.67 22.75
C SER A 141 -0.80 -0.63 21.39
N PRO A 142 -1.23 0.55 20.89
CA PRO A 142 -1.69 0.62 19.51
C PRO A 142 -0.56 0.25 18.55
N ASN A 143 -0.89 -0.49 17.50
CA ASN A 143 0.07 -0.74 16.43
C ASN A 143 0.36 0.57 15.69
N ASP A 144 1.64 0.83 15.42
CA ASP A 144 2.05 1.94 14.56
C ASP A 144 1.56 1.67 13.13
N ILE A 145 0.78 2.61 12.58
CA ILE A 145 0.33 2.60 11.20
C ILE A 145 1.16 3.61 10.42
N TYR A 146 1.72 3.14 9.31
CA TYR A 146 2.55 3.89 8.39
C TYR A 146 1.70 4.33 7.20
N ALA A 147 1.35 5.61 7.12
CA ALA A 147 0.66 6.19 5.98
C ALA A 147 1.64 6.80 4.99
N THR A 148 1.50 6.42 3.72
CA THR A 148 2.27 7.01 2.61
C THR A 148 1.32 7.46 1.50
N ARG A 149 1.53 8.65 0.96
CA ARG A 149 0.88 9.13 -0.27
C ARG A 149 1.93 9.41 -1.33
N ILE A 150 1.77 8.76 -2.47
CA ILE A 150 2.63 8.88 -3.64
C ILE A 150 1.84 9.61 -4.72
N ILE A 151 2.26 10.82 -5.04
CA ILE A 151 1.68 11.63 -6.11
C ILE A 151 2.58 11.45 -7.33
N ILE A 152 2.12 10.68 -8.31
CA ILE A 152 2.86 10.35 -9.53
C ILE A 152 2.54 11.41 -10.59
N GLY A 153 3.58 11.98 -11.18
CA GLY A 153 3.51 13.00 -12.22
C GLY A 153 4.88 13.25 -12.83
N LYS A 154 5.15 14.47 -13.34
CA LYS A 154 6.49 14.82 -13.89
C LYS A 154 7.62 14.62 -12.87
N LYS A 155 7.33 14.84 -11.59
CA LYS A 155 8.18 14.49 -10.46
C LYS A 155 7.31 13.79 -9.44
N THR A 156 7.71 12.59 -9.05
CA THR A 156 7.02 11.84 -7.98
C THR A 156 7.25 12.54 -6.65
N LYS A 157 6.16 12.89 -5.95
CA LYS A 157 6.19 13.41 -4.59
C LYS A 157 5.70 12.33 -3.64
N ILE A 158 6.38 12.17 -2.52
CA ILE A 158 6.07 11.14 -1.51
C ILE A 158 5.92 11.84 -0.16
N ASP A 159 4.70 11.84 0.35
CA ASP A 159 4.37 12.30 1.70
C ASP A 159 4.21 11.08 2.61
N PHE A 160 4.63 11.24 3.88
CA PHE A 160 4.66 10.15 4.86
C PHE A 160 4.36 10.68 6.26
N PHE A 161 3.61 9.91 7.04
CA PHE A 161 3.47 10.09 8.48
C PHE A 161 3.07 8.79 9.17
N THR A 162 3.28 8.70 10.47
CA THR A 162 2.84 7.57 11.31
C THR A 162 1.76 8.00 12.28
N PHE A 163 0.87 7.09 12.63
CA PHE A 163 -0.16 7.30 13.64
C PHE A 163 -0.56 5.96 14.27
N ASN A 164 -1.08 6.01 15.48
CA ASN A 164 -1.58 4.86 16.20
C ASN A 164 -2.92 4.41 15.63
N GLU A 165 -3.13 3.10 15.57
CA GLU A 165 -4.44 2.54 15.23
C GLU A 165 -5.57 3.12 16.11
N PHE A 166 -6.68 3.48 15.46
CA PHE A 166 -7.92 3.90 16.10
C PHE A 166 -9.10 3.13 15.50
N SER A 167 -10.16 2.95 16.29
CA SER A 167 -11.33 2.15 15.91
C SER A 167 -12.53 3.03 15.55
N ASP A 168 -13.30 2.60 14.55
CA ASP A 168 -14.59 3.19 14.15
C ASP A 168 -15.68 3.00 15.24
N LEU A 169 -15.46 2.12 16.24
CA LEU A 169 -16.44 1.78 17.28
C LEU A 169 -16.89 2.96 18.17
N TRP A 170 -16.18 4.10 18.12
CA TRP A 170 -16.58 5.31 18.84
C TRP A 170 -17.62 6.16 18.10
N ILE A 171 -17.90 5.85 16.83
CA ILE A 171 -18.89 6.57 16.01
C ILE A 171 -20.29 6.00 16.27
N ASP A 172 -20.42 4.67 16.40
CA ASP A 172 -21.70 3.98 16.65
C ASP A 172 -22.19 4.04 18.11
N ALA A 173 -21.33 4.43 19.06
CA ALA A 173 -21.72 4.58 20.47
C ALA A 173 -22.23 6.00 20.82
N SER A 174 -22.35 6.87 19.81
CA SER A 174 -22.77 8.28 19.97
C SER A 174 -23.98 8.67 19.10
N GLU A 175 -24.64 7.69 18.48
CA GLU A 175 -26.01 7.80 17.93
C GLU A 175 -27.01 7.07 18.84
#